data_AF-A0A7T5RQI7-F1
#
_entry.id   AF-A0A7T5RQI7-F1
#
_cell.length_a   1.000
_cell.length_b   1.000
_cell.length_c   1.000
_cell.angle_alpha   90.00
_cell.angle_beta   90.00
_cell.angle_gamma   90.00
#
_symmetry.space_group_name_H-M   'P 1'
#
loop_
_entity.id
_entity.type
_entity.pdbx_description
1 polymer ?
#
loop_
_entity_poly.entity_id
_entity_poly.type
_entity_poly.pdbx_seq_one_letter_code
_entity_poly.pdbx_strand_id
1 'polypeptide(L)'
;MGLHLLDIYRSPNIGVYMKANDRHLLVPKGLASTKSDKLSELLEVSAVPTSIGESRLLGPLVCMNGNGILVSRLAEGEEISEISAATGLNVSKLDSKFTSVGNLVAANDKRAIVSPILDGRAVSQVRDVLGTEVEQAPIGEYYQVGSLVVATNKGAAVYPGLDEAEVTRLGGLLGVDAYPTSVNRGVPYVASGVVANSKNAVVGSQTTGPELVFITRALSV
;
A
#
# COMPACT_ATOMS: atom_id res chain seq x y z
N MET A 1 5.12 -14.63 -10.95
CA MET A 1 5.59 -14.53 -9.56
C MET A 1 7.07 -14.23 -9.60
N GLY A 2 7.37 -12.95 -9.46
CA GLY A 2 8.69 -12.37 -9.53
C GLY A 2 8.77 -11.23 -8.54
N LEU A 3 9.97 -11.09 -7.97
CA LEU A 3 10.34 -10.01 -7.08
C LEU A 3 11.49 -9.22 -7.71
N HIS A 4 11.29 -7.92 -7.90
CA HIS A 4 12.20 -7.10 -8.71
C HIS A 4 12.73 -5.89 -7.94
N LEU A 5 14.04 -5.66 -8.04
CA LEU A 5 14.71 -4.50 -7.45
C LEU A 5 14.64 -3.28 -8.37
N LEU A 6 14.23 -2.12 -7.84
CA LEU A 6 14.24 -0.86 -8.59
C LEU A 6 14.33 0.38 -7.69
N ASP A 7 14.64 1.51 -8.33
CA ASP A 7 14.57 2.84 -7.73
C ASP A 7 13.55 3.72 -8.45
N ILE A 8 12.92 4.63 -7.72
CA ILE A 8 12.11 5.72 -8.25
C ILE A 8 12.76 7.03 -7.83
N TYR A 9 13.01 7.93 -8.78
CA TYR A 9 13.72 9.20 -8.53
C TYR A 9 15.06 9.08 -7.79
N ARG A 10 15.84 8.02 -8.07
CA ARG A 10 17.10 7.69 -7.37
C ARG A 10 16.92 7.42 -5.87
N SER A 11 15.71 7.01 -5.48
CA SER A 11 15.36 6.61 -4.13
C SER A 11 14.89 5.16 -4.12
N PRO A 12 15.35 4.34 -3.16
CA PRO A 12 14.86 2.97 -2.98
C PRO A 12 13.50 2.95 -2.24
N ASN A 13 13.00 4.08 -1.76
CA ASN A 13 11.70 4.18 -1.09
C ASN A 13 10.57 4.32 -2.11
N ILE A 14 10.44 3.30 -2.96
CA ILE A 14 9.55 3.29 -4.13
C ILE A 14 8.07 3.32 -3.75
N GLY A 15 7.71 2.72 -2.59
CA GLY A 15 6.34 2.67 -2.09
C GLY A 15 5.84 4.01 -1.56
N VAL A 16 6.72 5.01 -1.40
CA VAL A 16 6.32 6.40 -1.15
C VAL A 16 5.66 7.02 -2.39
N TYR A 17 6.06 6.60 -3.58
CA TYR A 17 5.66 7.22 -4.85
C TYR A 17 4.57 6.45 -5.58
N MET A 18 4.35 5.18 -5.25
CA MET A 18 3.48 4.29 -6.02
C MET A 18 2.60 3.46 -5.10
N LYS A 19 1.44 3.07 -5.60
CA LYS A 19 0.50 2.17 -4.91
C LYS A 19 -0.12 1.23 -5.95
N ALA A 20 -0.32 -0.04 -5.60
CA ALA A 20 -0.85 -1.03 -6.52
C ALA A 20 -1.98 -1.84 -5.87
N ASN A 21 -2.87 -2.36 -6.71
CA ASN A 21 -3.71 -3.51 -6.42
C ASN A 21 -3.49 -4.58 -7.52
N ASP A 22 -4.36 -5.59 -7.60
CA ASP A 22 -4.22 -6.69 -8.56
C ASP A 22 -4.47 -6.31 -10.04
N ARG A 23 -4.94 -5.08 -10.31
CA ARG A 23 -5.33 -4.59 -11.65
C ARG A 23 -4.66 -3.29 -12.08
N HIS A 24 -4.32 -2.41 -11.15
CA HIS A 24 -3.85 -1.06 -11.40
C HIS A 24 -2.63 -0.72 -10.56
N LEU A 25 -1.73 0.08 -11.15
CA LEU A 25 -0.59 0.71 -10.48
C LEU A 25 -0.72 2.22 -10.60
N LEU A 26 -0.91 2.91 -9.49
CA LEU A 26 -0.82 4.37 -9.47
C LEU A 26 0.64 4.79 -9.50
N VAL A 27 1.00 5.64 -10.46
CA VAL A 27 2.35 6.20 -10.62
C VAL A 27 2.30 7.73 -10.65
N PRO A 28 3.36 8.43 -10.22
CA PRO A 28 3.34 9.88 -10.22
C PRO A 28 3.19 10.49 -11.62
N LYS A 29 2.38 11.53 -11.74
CA LYS A 29 2.29 12.38 -12.94
C LYS A 29 3.68 12.93 -13.27
N GLY A 30 4.14 12.70 -14.50
CA GLY A 30 5.49 13.05 -14.97
C GLY A 30 6.57 11.98 -14.77
N LEU A 31 6.22 10.75 -14.31
CA LEU A 31 7.11 9.60 -14.47
C LEU A 31 7.26 9.25 -15.96
N ALA A 32 8.47 8.94 -16.40
CA ALA A 32 8.73 8.59 -17.80
C ALA A 32 7.90 7.36 -18.23
N SER A 33 7.28 7.41 -19.42
CA SER A 33 6.42 6.34 -19.94
C SER A 33 7.13 4.99 -20.00
N THR A 34 8.36 4.97 -20.50
CA THR A 34 9.20 3.75 -20.53
C THR A 34 9.35 3.09 -19.16
N LYS A 35 9.31 3.88 -18.08
CA LYS A 35 9.41 3.38 -16.72
C LYS A 35 8.05 2.92 -16.19
N SER A 36 6.97 3.63 -16.46
CA SER A 36 5.62 3.18 -16.10
C SER A 36 5.24 1.89 -16.84
N ASP A 37 5.63 1.75 -18.10
CA ASP A 37 5.35 0.57 -18.93
C ASP A 37 6.10 -0.65 -18.39
N LYS A 38 7.39 -0.47 -18.07
CA LYS A 38 8.17 -1.52 -17.40
C LYS A 38 7.56 -1.93 -16.06
N LEU A 39 7.13 -0.98 -15.24
CA LEU A 39 6.50 -1.30 -13.95
C LEU A 39 5.17 -2.05 -14.13
N SER A 40 4.38 -1.66 -15.14
CA SER A 40 3.13 -2.31 -15.52
C SER A 40 3.36 -3.76 -15.94
N GLU A 41 4.41 -4.01 -16.72
CA GLU A 41 4.83 -5.36 -17.13
C GLU A 41 5.27 -6.20 -15.93
N LEU A 42 6.16 -5.67 -15.08
CA LEU A 42 6.68 -6.38 -13.91
C LEU A 42 5.58 -6.74 -12.91
N LEU A 43 4.60 -5.86 -12.71
CA LEU A 43 3.49 -6.08 -11.77
C LEU A 43 2.27 -6.72 -12.44
N GLU A 44 2.26 -6.90 -13.76
CA GLU A 44 1.12 -7.41 -14.55
C GLU A 44 -0.20 -6.64 -14.29
N VAL A 45 -0.12 -5.30 -14.34
CA VAL A 45 -1.21 -4.35 -14.07
C VAL A 45 -1.14 -3.13 -14.98
N SER A 46 -2.22 -2.38 -15.10
CA SER A 46 -2.24 -1.13 -15.89
C SER A 46 -1.75 0.06 -15.06
N ALA A 47 -0.73 0.78 -15.54
CA ALA A 47 -0.32 2.04 -14.92
C ALA A 47 -1.38 3.14 -15.10
N VAL A 48 -1.59 3.90 -14.03
CA VAL A 48 -2.47 5.07 -13.97
C VAL A 48 -1.64 6.26 -13.47
N PRO A 49 -1.16 7.13 -14.38
CA PRO A 49 -0.44 8.35 -13.99
C PRO A 49 -1.36 9.33 -13.26
N THR A 50 -1.00 9.72 -12.05
CA THR A 50 -1.83 10.63 -11.24
C THR A 50 -1.01 11.40 -10.20
N SER A 51 -1.65 12.35 -9.53
CA SER A 51 -1.15 13.10 -8.38
C SER A 51 -2.26 13.17 -7.34
N ILE A 52 -1.90 13.53 -6.10
CA ILE A 52 -2.87 13.85 -5.04
C ILE A 52 -2.50 15.21 -4.45
N GLY A 53 -3.32 16.23 -4.71
CA GLY A 53 -3.03 17.62 -4.36
C GLY A 53 -1.71 18.07 -5.00
N GLU A 54 -1.53 17.78 -6.29
CA GLU A 54 -0.30 18.02 -7.08
C GLU A 54 0.96 17.30 -6.56
N SER A 55 0.83 16.47 -5.53
CA SER A 55 1.93 15.73 -4.93
C SER A 55 2.20 14.42 -5.66
N ARG A 56 3.49 14.05 -5.75
CA ARG A 56 3.97 12.76 -6.23
C ARG A 56 3.98 11.67 -5.15
N LEU A 57 3.63 12.00 -3.91
CA LEU A 57 3.72 11.10 -2.76
C LEU A 57 2.47 10.21 -2.65
N LEU A 58 2.22 9.38 -3.66
CA LEU A 58 1.00 8.58 -3.74
C LEU A 58 0.87 7.58 -2.59
N GLY A 59 1.97 6.98 -2.13
CA GLY A 59 1.97 5.95 -1.08
C GLY A 59 1.30 6.42 0.21
N PRO A 60 1.78 7.51 0.83
CA PRO A 60 1.16 8.06 2.04
C PRO A 60 -0.24 8.65 1.82
N LEU A 61 -0.56 9.10 0.60
CA LEU A 61 -1.77 9.85 0.29
C LEU A 61 -2.91 8.98 -0.28
N VAL A 62 -2.66 7.69 -0.55
CA VAL A 62 -3.63 6.77 -1.14
C VAL A 62 -3.65 5.42 -0.41
N CYS A 63 -4.84 4.92 -0.12
CA CYS A 63 -5.09 3.51 0.19
C CYS A 63 -6.00 2.93 -0.89
N MET A 64 -5.69 1.75 -1.41
CA MET A 64 -6.45 1.13 -2.48
C MET A 64 -6.48 -0.40 -2.34
N ASN A 65 -7.57 -0.99 -2.80
CA ASN A 65 -7.69 -2.42 -3.05
C ASN A 65 -8.46 -2.65 -4.37
N GLY A 66 -8.90 -3.88 -4.63
CA GLY A 66 -9.64 -4.26 -5.82
C GLY A 66 -11.06 -3.65 -5.93
N ASN A 67 -11.61 -3.13 -4.84
CA ASN A 67 -12.99 -2.65 -4.75
C ASN A 67 -13.10 -1.11 -4.78
N GLY A 68 -12.10 -0.41 -4.24
CA GLY A 68 -12.13 1.06 -4.18
C GLY A 68 -10.81 1.70 -3.79
N ILE A 69 -10.81 3.04 -3.84
CA ILE A 69 -9.65 3.89 -3.57
C ILE A 69 -10.04 5.01 -2.61
N LEU A 70 -9.31 5.10 -1.51
CA LEU A 70 -9.35 6.24 -0.59
C LEU A 70 -8.17 7.15 -0.85
N VAL A 71 -8.45 8.43 -1.00
CA VAL A 71 -7.43 9.47 -1.21
C VAL A 71 -7.44 10.48 -0.07
N SER A 72 -6.32 11.18 0.07
CA SER A 72 -6.19 12.31 0.98
C SER A 72 -7.28 13.37 0.75
N ARG A 73 -7.65 14.09 1.81
CA ARG A 73 -8.49 15.30 1.71
C ARG A 73 -7.88 16.39 0.82
N LEU A 74 -6.57 16.31 0.55
CA LEU A 74 -5.83 17.22 -0.34
C LEU A 74 -6.09 16.95 -1.83
N ALA A 75 -6.65 15.79 -2.19
CA ALA A 75 -6.93 15.46 -3.59
C ALA A 75 -7.86 16.50 -4.23
N GLU A 76 -7.66 16.79 -5.50
CA GLU A 76 -8.52 17.68 -6.28
C GLU A 76 -9.64 16.90 -6.99
N GLY A 77 -10.71 17.60 -7.40
CA GLY A 77 -11.85 16.97 -8.05
C GLY A 77 -11.50 16.33 -9.40
N GLU A 78 -10.59 16.99 -10.15
CA GLU A 78 -10.06 16.47 -11.42
C GLU A 78 -9.25 15.19 -11.19
N GLU A 79 -8.32 15.18 -10.23
CA GLU A 79 -7.52 13.99 -9.89
C GLU A 79 -8.40 12.78 -9.54
N ILE A 80 -9.45 12.99 -8.73
CA ILE A 80 -10.42 11.93 -8.38
C ILE A 80 -11.14 11.41 -9.62
N SER A 81 -11.58 12.31 -10.50
CA SER A 81 -12.31 11.96 -11.72
C SER A 81 -11.42 11.20 -12.71
N GLU A 82 -10.17 11.64 -12.89
CA GLU A 82 -9.17 10.95 -13.73
C GLU A 82 -8.89 9.54 -13.21
N ILE A 83 -8.65 9.37 -11.89
CA ILE A 83 -8.40 8.05 -11.29
C ILE A 83 -9.62 7.15 -11.44
N SER A 84 -10.83 7.65 -11.16
CA SER A 84 -12.06 6.86 -11.25
C SER A 84 -12.32 6.42 -12.70
N ALA A 85 -12.14 7.31 -13.67
CA ALA A 85 -12.29 6.98 -15.10
C ALA A 85 -11.26 5.94 -15.57
N ALA A 86 -10.01 6.04 -15.11
CA ALA A 86 -8.94 5.13 -15.52
C ALA A 86 -9.03 3.74 -14.86
N THR A 87 -9.59 3.66 -13.65
CA THR A 87 -9.64 2.40 -12.88
C THR A 87 -11.02 1.75 -12.89
N GLY A 88 -12.08 2.51 -13.15
CA GLY A 88 -13.46 2.07 -12.95
C GLY A 88 -13.83 1.84 -11.48
N LEU A 89 -12.99 2.28 -10.53
CA LEU A 89 -13.20 2.12 -9.10
C LEU A 89 -13.87 3.35 -8.50
N ASN A 90 -14.57 3.15 -7.39
CA ASN A 90 -15.03 4.25 -6.55
C ASN A 90 -13.83 4.92 -5.88
N VAL A 91 -13.69 6.23 -6.08
CA VAL A 91 -12.60 7.04 -5.51
C VAL A 91 -13.20 8.07 -4.58
N SER A 92 -12.82 8.06 -3.31
CA SER A 92 -13.38 8.96 -2.30
C SER A 92 -12.28 9.60 -1.44
N LYS A 93 -12.45 10.88 -1.12
CA LYS A 93 -11.64 11.53 -0.08
C LYS A 93 -12.05 10.99 1.28
N LEU A 94 -11.07 10.60 2.10
CA LEU A 94 -11.35 10.22 3.49
C LEU A 94 -11.73 11.48 4.30
N ASP A 95 -12.90 11.47 4.94
CA ASP A 95 -13.35 12.53 5.86
C ASP A 95 -12.56 12.44 7.18
N SER A 96 -11.36 13.01 7.16
CA SER A 96 -10.45 13.03 8.30
C SER A 96 -9.59 14.29 8.29
N LYS A 97 -9.21 14.76 9.48
CA LYS A 97 -8.23 15.84 9.63
C LYS A 97 -6.82 15.40 9.22
N PHE A 98 -6.54 14.09 9.21
CA PHE A 98 -5.25 13.54 8.82
C PHE A 98 -5.17 13.39 7.31
N THR A 99 -4.08 13.86 6.71
CA THR A 99 -3.90 13.86 5.25
C THR A 99 -3.31 12.54 4.72
N SER A 100 -2.64 11.76 5.57
CA SER A 100 -1.87 10.57 5.18
C SER A 100 -2.68 9.27 5.27
N VAL A 101 -3.78 9.17 4.53
CA VAL A 101 -4.65 7.97 4.55
C VAL A 101 -3.90 6.66 4.29
N GLY A 102 -2.92 6.66 3.38
CA GLY A 102 -2.12 5.48 3.06
C GLY A 102 -1.19 5.03 4.19
N ASN A 103 -0.87 5.91 5.14
CA ASN A 103 -0.14 5.55 6.36
C ASN A 103 -1.08 5.04 7.47
N LEU A 104 -2.38 5.33 7.39
CA LEU A 104 -3.35 5.04 8.46
C LEU A 104 -4.25 3.85 8.15
N VAL A 105 -4.16 3.27 6.94
CA VAL A 105 -4.98 2.14 6.50
C VAL A 105 -4.11 1.13 5.75
N ALA A 106 -4.11 -0.11 6.21
CA ALA A 106 -3.56 -1.26 5.49
C ALA A 106 -4.72 -2.17 5.08
N ALA A 107 -4.83 -2.53 3.80
CA ALA A 107 -5.98 -3.27 3.29
C ALA A 107 -5.56 -4.27 2.19
N ASN A 108 -6.29 -5.38 2.12
CA ASN A 108 -6.41 -6.22 0.94
C ASN A 108 -7.88 -6.18 0.45
N ASP A 109 -8.31 -7.11 -0.41
CA ASP A 109 -9.67 -7.09 -0.96
C ASP A 109 -10.74 -7.60 0.01
N LYS A 110 -10.35 -8.18 1.15
CA LYS A 110 -11.26 -8.82 2.11
C LYS A 110 -11.31 -8.10 3.46
N ARG A 111 -10.15 -7.68 3.96
CA ARG A 111 -9.99 -7.11 5.30
C ARG A 111 -9.07 -5.90 5.28
N ALA A 112 -9.27 -5.00 6.23
CA ALA A 112 -8.42 -3.84 6.45
C ALA A 112 -8.18 -3.60 7.94
N ILE A 113 -6.95 -3.17 8.26
CA ILE A 113 -6.59 -2.63 9.56
C ILE A 113 -6.54 -1.12 9.44
N VAL A 114 -7.25 -0.44 10.34
CA VAL A 114 -7.34 1.02 10.39
C VAL A 114 -6.73 1.53 11.69
N SER A 115 -6.03 2.66 11.58
CA SER A 115 -5.39 3.31 12.72
C SER A 115 -6.41 3.67 13.83
N PRO A 116 -6.08 3.46 15.12
CA PRO A 116 -6.91 3.88 16.26
C PRO A 116 -7.18 5.39 16.35
N ILE A 117 -6.38 6.21 15.66
CA ILE A 117 -6.53 7.67 15.70
C ILE A 117 -7.63 8.18 14.76
N LEU A 118 -8.17 7.32 13.89
CA LEU A 118 -9.29 7.64 13.02
C LEU A 118 -10.61 7.49 13.78
N ASP A 119 -11.53 8.43 13.55
CA ASP A 119 -12.84 8.38 14.19
C ASP A 119 -13.78 7.37 13.52
N GLY A 120 -14.92 7.10 14.17
CA GLY A 120 -15.88 6.11 13.67
C GLY A 120 -16.47 6.44 12.30
N ARG A 121 -16.51 7.72 11.91
CA ARG A 121 -17.00 8.13 10.58
C ARG A 121 -15.98 7.75 9.52
N ALA A 122 -14.71 8.10 9.74
CA ALA A 122 -13.62 7.70 8.85
C ALA A 122 -13.53 6.18 8.73
N VAL A 123 -13.62 5.44 9.84
CA VAL A 123 -13.63 3.96 9.85
C VAL A 123 -14.79 3.38 9.02
N SER A 124 -16.00 3.94 9.15
CA SER A 124 -17.17 3.51 8.38
C SER A 124 -16.97 3.78 6.89
N GLN A 125 -16.41 4.94 6.54
CA GLN A 125 -16.09 5.26 5.16
C GLN A 125 -15.04 4.32 4.56
N VAL A 126 -14.04 3.89 5.36
CA VAL A 126 -13.06 2.89 4.90
C VAL A 126 -13.76 1.60 4.51
N ARG A 127 -14.66 1.12 5.37
CA ARG A 127 -15.45 -0.11 5.13
C ARG A 127 -16.26 0.00 3.83
N ASP A 128 -16.96 1.11 3.65
CA ASP A 128 -17.89 1.28 2.53
C ASP A 128 -17.14 1.45 1.19
N VAL A 129 -16.05 2.22 1.17
CA VAL A 129 -15.29 2.48 -0.06
C VAL A 129 -14.44 1.29 -0.46
N LEU A 130 -13.74 0.65 0.49
CA LEU A 130 -12.89 -0.51 0.19
C LEU A 130 -13.67 -1.83 0.15
N GLY A 131 -14.94 -1.85 0.57
CA GLY A 131 -15.77 -3.05 0.53
C GLY A 131 -15.19 -4.21 1.36
N THR A 132 -14.56 -3.90 2.50
CA THR A 132 -13.88 -4.90 3.35
C THR A 132 -14.38 -4.86 4.79
N GLU A 133 -14.16 -5.96 5.52
CA GLU A 133 -14.26 -5.93 6.97
C GLU A 133 -13.11 -5.08 7.54
N VAL A 134 -13.43 -4.21 8.49
CA VAL A 134 -12.48 -3.24 9.05
C VAL A 134 -12.31 -3.48 10.53
N GLU A 135 -11.06 -3.69 10.93
CA GLU A 135 -10.64 -3.79 12.33
C GLU A 135 -9.78 -2.58 12.69
N GLN A 136 -10.09 -1.96 13.83
CA GLN A 136 -9.34 -0.82 14.32
C GLN A 136 -8.34 -1.27 15.38
N ALA A 137 -7.04 -1.19 15.07
CA ALA A 137 -5.98 -1.67 15.97
C ALA A 137 -4.65 -0.95 15.72
N PRO A 138 -3.83 -0.71 16.77
CA PRO A 138 -2.44 -0.31 16.59
C PRO A 138 -1.57 -1.51 16.20
N ILE A 139 -0.33 -1.24 15.80
CA ILE A 139 0.72 -2.24 15.61
C ILE A 139 1.84 -1.92 16.59
N GLY A 140 1.94 -2.70 17.67
CA GLY A 140 2.77 -2.34 18.82
C GLY A 140 2.39 -0.96 19.37
N GLU A 141 3.36 -0.05 19.45
CA GLU A 141 3.15 1.35 19.89
C GLU A 141 2.78 2.32 18.76
N TYR A 142 2.69 1.84 17.52
CA TYR A 142 2.53 2.69 16.35
C TYR A 142 1.09 2.79 15.85
N TYR A 143 0.74 4.00 15.40
CA TYR A 143 -0.55 4.30 14.79
C TYR A 143 -0.52 4.29 13.25
N GLN A 144 0.67 4.30 12.63
CA GLN A 144 0.85 4.35 11.18
C GLN A 144 0.78 2.94 10.56
N VAL A 145 -0.36 2.27 10.75
CA VAL A 145 -0.56 0.87 10.34
C VAL A 145 -0.26 0.62 8.85
N GLY A 146 -0.61 1.55 7.97
CA GLY A 146 -0.37 1.46 6.53
C GLY A 146 1.09 1.68 6.12
N SER A 147 1.91 2.28 6.99
CA SER A 147 3.37 2.38 6.77
C SER A 147 4.11 1.10 7.19
N LEU A 148 3.52 0.34 8.11
CA LEU A 148 4.12 -0.83 8.73
C LEU A 148 3.70 -2.15 8.09
N VAL A 149 2.66 -2.12 7.26
CA VAL A 149 2.09 -3.31 6.63
C VAL A 149 1.96 -3.12 5.13
N VAL A 150 2.40 -4.12 4.38
CA VAL A 150 2.01 -4.32 2.98
C VAL A 150 1.23 -5.62 2.91
N ALA A 151 -0.06 -5.53 2.62
CA ALA A 151 -0.96 -6.68 2.52
C ALA A 151 -1.38 -6.89 1.06
N THR A 152 -1.39 -8.15 0.63
CA THR A 152 -2.01 -8.61 -0.61
C THR A 152 -3.10 -9.63 -0.27
N ASN A 153 -3.78 -10.18 -1.28
CA ASN A 153 -4.75 -11.25 -1.05
C ASN A 153 -4.08 -12.59 -0.69
N LYS A 154 -2.74 -12.69 -0.79
CA LYS A 154 -1.98 -13.91 -0.51
C LYS A 154 -1.20 -13.89 0.79
N GLY A 155 -0.82 -12.71 1.28
CA GLY A 155 0.04 -12.58 2.46
C GLY A 155 0.29 -11.14 2.86
N ALA A 156 0.92 -10.95 4.01
CA ALA A 156 1.26 -9.64 4.54
C ALA A 156 2.71 -9.57 5.04
N ALA A 157 3.43 -8.56 4.57
CA ALA A 157 4.72 -8.16 5.12
C ALA A 157 4.49 -7.12 6.22
N VAL A 158 4.95 -7.40 7.44
CA VAL A 158 4.66 -6.59 8.63
C VAL A 158 5.94 -6.09 9.32
N TYR A 159 5.78 -5.12 10.22
CA TYR A 159 6.86 -4.50 11.00
C TYR A 159 7.81 -5.57 11.62
N PRO A 160 9.14 -5.41 11.49
CA PRO A 160 10.08 -6.45 11.89
C PRO A 160 10.24 -6.61 13.41
N GLY A 161 9.81 -5.63 14.21
CA GLY A 161 9.94 -5.66 15.67
C GLY A 161 8.76 -6.31 16.40
N LEU A 162 7.86 -6.99 15.70
CA LEU A 162 6.74 -7.70 16.32
C LEU A 162 7.16 -9.07 16.83
N ASP A 163 6.56 -9.51 17.94
CA ASP A 163 6.68 -10.88 18.42
C ASP A 163 5.77 -11.84 17.64
N GLU A 164 5.96 -13.15 17.84
CA GLU A 164 5.19 -14.18 17.12
C GLU A 164 3.68 -14.10 17.37
N ALA A 165 3.28 -13.71 18.58
CA ALA A 165 1.88 -13.60 18.96
C ALA A 165 1.20 -12.45 18.19
N GLU A 166 1.88 -11.31 18.11
CA GLU A 166 1.40 -10.12 17.40
C GLU A 166 1.42 -10.31 15.88
N VAL A 167 2.43 -10.98 15.33
CA VAL A 167 2.43 -11.39 13.91
C VAL A 167 1.22 -12.28 13.60
N THR A 168 0.97 -13.29 14.43
CA THR A 168 -0.20 -14.19 14.27
C THR A 168 -1.50 -13.42 14.38
N ARG A 169 -1.61 -12.49 15.34
CA ARG A 169 -2.78 -11.61 15.50
C ARG A 169 -3.02 -10.78 14.24
N LEU A 170 -2.01 -10.10 13.71
CA LEU A 170 -2.14 -9.28 12.51
C LEU A 170 -2.51 -10.10 11.28
N GLY A 171 -1.94 -11.30 11.13
CA GLY A 171 -2.34 -12.23 10.08
C GLY A 171 -3.83 -12.59 10.17
N GLY A 172 -4.32 -12.89 11.38
CA GLY A 172 -5.74 -13.12 11.64
C GLY A 172 -6.63 -11.93 11.29
N LEU A 173 -6.22 -10.70 11.64
CA LEU A 173 -6.97 -9.47 11.30
C LEU A 173 -7.00 -9.20 9.79
N LEU A 174 -5.94 -9.55 9.05
CA LEU A 174 -5.87 -9.37 7.60
C LEU A 174 -6.44 -10.58 6.83
N GLY A 175 -6.68 -11.70 7.52
CA GLY A 175 -7.17 -12.94 6.94
C GLY A 175 -6.17 -13.63 6.00
N VAL A 176 -4.87 -13.37 6.19
CA VAL A 176 -3.76 -13.92 5.41
C VAL A 176 -2.56 -14.18 6.33
N ASP A 177 -1.65 -15.05 5.93
CA ASP A 177 -0.41 -15.25 6.69
C ASP A 177 0.43 -13.96 6.68
N ALA A 178 0.93 -13.59 7.85
CA ALA A 178 1.79 -12.43 8.04
C ALA A 178 3.22 -12.88 8.37
N TYR A 179 4.21 -12.13 7.90
CA TYR A 179 5.61 -12.40 8.22
C TYR A 179 6.38 -11.09 8.44
N PRO A 180 7.16 -10.99 9.54
CA PRO A 180 7.93 -9.80 9.85
C PRO A 180 9.13 -9.64 8.91
N THR A 181 9.32 -8.44 8.37
CA THR A 181 10.47 -8.14 7.51
C THR A 181 10.82 -6.66 7.52
N SER A 182 12.06 -6.33 7.20
CA SER A 182 12.46 -4.98 6.82
C SER A 182 12.62 -4.86 5.31
N VAL A 183 12.94 -3.65 4.85
CA VAL A 183 13.27 -3.35 3.45
C VAL A 183 14.47 -2.39 3.43
N ASN A 184 15.18 -2.27 2.30
CA ASN A 184 16.20 -1.24 2.10
C ASN A 184 17.30 -1.18 3.20
N ARG A 185 17.87 -2.32 3.61
CA ARG A 185 18.91 -2.43 4.65
C ARG A 185 18.40 -2.09 6.06
N GLY A 186 17.26 -2.68 6.43
CA GLY A 186 16.76 -2.60 7.80
C GLY A 186 15.75 -1.49 8.04
N VAL A 187 15.23 -0.81 7.00
CA VAL A 187 14.14 0.15 7.16
C VAL A 187 12.89 -0.60 7.64
N PRO A 188 12.32 -0.21 8.81
CA PRO A 188 11.23 -0.97 9.42
C PRO A 188 9.85 -0.65 8.82
N TYR A 189 9.74 0.45 8.06
CA TYR A 189 8.51 0.86 7.37
C TYR A 189 8.40 0.14 6.03
N VAL A 190 7.92 -1.11 6.05
CA VAL A 190 7.92 -2.00 4.88
C VAL A 190 7.24 -1.34 3.66
N ALA A 191 6.14 -0.62 3.87
CA ALA A 191 5.41 0.06 2.79
C ALA A 191 6.19 1.20 2.11
N SER A 192 7.28 1.68 2.71
CA SER A 192 8.14 2.69 2.07
C SER A 192 8.91 2.11 0.88
N GLY A 193 9.27 0.82 0.94
CA GLY A 193 10.17 0.19 -0.01
C GLY A 193 9.55 -0.94 -0.82
N VAL A 194 8.29 -1.32 -0.56
CA VAL A 194 7.62 -2.44 -1.22
C VAL A 194 6.33 -1.97 -1.89
N VAL A 195 6.15 -2.33 -3.16
CA VAL A 195 4.87 -2.23 -3.87
C VAL A 195 4.56 -3.60 -4.43
N ALA A 196 3.42 -4.16 -4.05
CA ALA A 196 3.08 -5.53 -4.38
C ALA A 196 1.60 -5.67 -4.70
N ASN A 197 1.30 -6.74 -5.42
CA ASN A 197 -0.04 -7.26 -5.61
C ASN A 197 0.00 -8.79 -5.45
N SER A 198 -1.11 -9.48 -5.71
CA SER A 198 -1.17 -10.94 -5.56
C SER A 198 -0.36 -11.71 -6.61
N LYS A 199 0.20 -11.05 -7.62
CA LYS A 199 0.95 -11.68 -8.72
C LYS A 199 2.46 -11.52 -8.54
N ASN A 200 2.92 -10.30 -8.30
CA ASN A 200 4.34 -9.93 -8.27
C ASN A 200 4.58 -8.80 -7.27
N ALA A 201 5.86 -8.57 -6.94
CA ALA A 201 6.29 -7.45 -6.12
C ALA A 201 7.48 -6.73 -6.73
N VAL A 202 7.52 -5.42 -6.51
CA VAL A 202 8.71 -4.61 -6.71
C VAL A 202 9.18 -4.06 -5.37
N VAL A 203 10.49 -4.04 -5.18
CA VAL A 203 11.13 -3.62 -3.94
C VAL A 203 12.29 -2.66 -4.22
N GLY A 204 12.61 -1.80 -3.24
CA GLY A 204 13.68 -0.83 -3.35
C GLY A 204 15.05 -1.47 -3.61
N SER A 205 15.89 -0.82 -4.41
CA SER A 205 17.18 -1.39 -4.86
C SER A 205 18.17 -1.72 -3.74
N GLN A 206 18.00 -1.14 -2.56
CA GLN A 206 18.87 -1.39 -1.41
C GLN A 206 18.43 -2.60 -0.58
N THR A 207 17.32 -3.25 -0.92
CA THR A 207 16.83 -4.44 -0.22
C THR A 207 17.82 -5.59 -0.36
N THR A 208 18.21 -6.17 0.76
CA THR A 208 19.28 -7.17 0.87
C THR A 208 18.77 -8.59 0.62
N GLY A 209 19.65 -9.53 0.27
CA GLY A 209 19.31 -10.94 0.04
C GLY A 209 18.40 -11.55 1.13
N PRO A 210 18.74 -11.44 2.42
CA PRO A 210 17.87 -11.92 3.51
C PRO A 210 16.49 -11.27 3.54
N GLU A 211 16.40 -9.95 3.32
CA GLU A 211 15.11 -9.23 3.25
C GLU A 211 14.26 -9.71 2.06
N LEU A 212 14.87 -9.97 0.91
CA LEU A 212 14.16 -10.49 -0.27
C LEU A 212 13.50 -11.85 0.02
N VAL A 213 14.21 -12.75 0.72
CA VAL A 213 13.65 -14.05 1.13
C VAL A 213 12.43 -13.87 2.03
N PHE A 214 12.50 -12.96 2.99
CA PHE A 214 11.39 -12.70 3.91
C PHE A 214 10.22 -12.00 3.23
N ILE A 215 10.45 -11.06 2.32
CA ILE A 215 9.38 -10.40 1.55
C ILE A 215 8.69 -11.41 0.62
N THR A 216 9.44 -12.28 -0.07
CA THR A 216 8.88 -13.36 -0.89
C THR A 216 8.03 -14.31 -0.05
N ARG A 217 8.50 -14.69 1.15
CA ARG A 217 7.72 -15.51 2.09
C ARG A 217 6.46 -14.80 2.56
N ALA A 218 6.58 -13.52 2.94
CA ALA A 218 5.50 -12.72 3.49
C ALA A 218 4.35 -12.52 2.50
N LEU A 219 4.68 -12.27 1.24
CA LEU A 219 3.72 -11.90 0.20
C LEU A 219 3.34 -13.07 -0.72
N SER A 220 4.02 -14.22 -0.57
CA SER A 220 3.88 -15.37 -1.46
C SER A 220 4.06 -14.99 -2.94
N VAL A 221 5.19 -14.31 -3.24
CA VAL A 221 5.56 -13.77 -4.57
C VAL A 221 6.96 -14.17 -5.03
#